data_AF-A0A4R6SP05-F1
#
_entry.id   AF-A0A4R6SP05-F1
#
_cell.length_a   1.000
_cell.length_b   1.000
_cell.length_c   1.000
_cell.angle_alpha   90.00
_cell.angle_beta   90.00
_cell.angle_gamma   90.00
#
_symmetry.space_group_name_H-M   'P 1'
#
loop_
_entity.id
_entity.type
_entity.pdbx_description
1 polymer ?
#
loop_
_entity_poly.entity_id
_entity_poly.type
_entity_poly.pdbx_seq_one_letter_code
_entity_poly.pdbx_strand_id
1 'polypeptide(L)'
;MDGFDIAKIAAMPVEEFVELSVRPPAIHRYGGSMARRVHALAHHILDNYDGKADKIWKSGKPTGAELLKRVQALPGYGEQKAKILVALLGKQFNVRPDGWREAAGAYSDEGSRRSIADVTSAESLAEVRAFKKAAKAAAKAEAK
;
A
#
# COMPACT_ATOMS: atom_id res chain seq x y z
N MET A 1 -8.20 18.23 -16.44
CA MET A 1 -8.28 16.80 -16.05
C MET A 1 -8.94 16.76 -14.69
N ASP A 2 -10.18 16.30 -14.61
CA ASP A 2 -11.02 16.31 -13.39
C ASP A 2 -10.59 15.28 -12.33
N GLY A 3 -9.29 15.23 -12.03
CA GLY A 3 -8.70 14.38 -11.00
C GLY A 3 -8.98 12.88 -11.15
N PHE A 4 -8.55 12.12 -10.15
CA PHE A 4 -8.99 10.75 -9.93
C PHE A 4 -10.09 10.78 -8.88
N ASP A 5 -11.32 10.47 -9.28
CA ASP A 5 -12.49 10.41 -8.39
C ASP A 5 -12.87 8.95 -8.17
N ILE A 6 -12.80 8.49 -6.92
CA ILE A 6 -13.11 7.11 -6.54
C ILE A 6 -14.58 6.75 -6.79
N ALA A 7 -15.51 7.72 -6.71
CA ALA A 7 -16.93 7.48 -6.98
C ALA A 7 -17.14 7.23 -8.47
N LYS A 8 -16.44 7.99 -9.33
CA LYS A 8 -16.45 7.74 -10.78
C LYS A 8 -15.83 6.38 -11.13
N ILE A 9 -14.74 5.99 -10.46
CA ILE A 9 -14.11 4.67 -10.67
C ILE A 9 -15.08 3.55 -10.28
N ALA A 10 -15.68 3.63 -9.10
CA ALA A 10 -16.58 2.59 -8.60
C ALA A 10 -17.90 2.51 -9.39
N ALA A 11 -18.42 3.63 -9.90
CA ALA A 11 -19.62 3.64 -10.73
C ALA A 11 -19.40 3.09 -12.15
N MET A 12 -18.15 3.07 -12.63
CA MET A 12 -17.81 2.53 -13.95
C MET A 12 -17.89 1.00 -13.93
N PRO A 13 -18.48 0.34 -14.95
CA PRO A 13 -18.39 -1.10 -15.11
C PRO A 13 -16.92 -1.55 -15.08
N VAL A 14 -16.61 -2.60 -14.31
CA VAL A 14 -15.22 -3.01 -14.06
C VAL A 14 -14.44 -3.29 -15.36
N GLU A 15 -15.09 -3.88 -16.37
CA GLU A 15 -14.43 -4.18 -17.64
C GLU A 15 -14.17 -2.91 -18.47
N GLU A 16 -15.04 -1.90 -18.42
CA GLU A 16 -14.76 -0.59 -19.04
C GLU A 16 -13.56 0.11 -18.37
N PHE A 17 -13.47 0.03 -17.04
CA PHE A 17 -12.33 0.59 -16.30
C PHE A 17 -11.02 -0.16 -16.61
N VAL A 18 -11.10 -1.48 -16.79
CA VAL A 18 -9.97 -2.31 -17.23
C VAL A 18 -9.51 -1.90 -18.62
N GLU A 19 -10.42 -1.77 -19.58
CA GLU A 19 -10.11 -1.32 -20.93
C GLU A 19 -9.43 0.05 -20.92
N LEU A 20 -9.99 1.01 -20.17
CA LEU A 20 -9.39 2.33 -20.02
C LEU A 20 -7.96 2.26 -19.48
N SER A 21 -7.71 1.41 -18.49
CA SER A 21 -6.42 1.28 -17.82
C SER A 21 -5.33 0.63 -18.69
N VAL A 22 -5.70 -0.13 -19.71
CA VAL A 22 -4.75 -0.81 -20.62
C VAL A 22 -4.57 -0.07 -21.95
N ARG A 23 -5.38 0.96 -22.23
CA ARG A 23 -5.20 1.80 -23.43
C ARG A 23 -3.81 2.44 -23.42
N PRO A 24 -3.05 2.41 -24.53
CA PRO A 24 -1.76 3.07 -24.61
C PRO A 24 -1.85 4.59 -24.42
N PRO A 25 -0.94 5.20 -23.63
CA PRO A 25 0.03 4.54 -22.75
C PRO A 25 -0.67 3.93 -21.52
N ALA A 26 -0.51 2.62 -21.31
CA ALA A 26 -1.14 1.93 -20.20
C ALA A 26 -0.62 2.44 -18.85
N ILE A 27 -1.49 2.51 -17.84
CA ILE A 27 -1.12 3.02 -16.51
C ILE A 27 -0.10 2.12 -15.80
N HIS A 28 -0.07 0.84 -16.17
CA HIS A 28 0.81 -0.15 -15.55
C HIS A 28 1.09 -1.31 -16.50
N ARG A 29 2.27 -1.93 -16.38
CA ARG A 29 2.66 -3.13 -17.16
C ARG A 29 1.77 -4.36 -16.95
N TYR A 30 1.06 -4.39 -15.83
CA TYR A 30 0.02 -5.37 -15.50
C TYR A 30 -1.34 -4.67 -15.41
N GLY A 31 -1.71 -3.92 -16.45
CA GLY A 31 -2.82 -2.98 -16.42
C GLY A 31 -4.14 -3.61 -15.99
N GLY A 32 -4.57 -4.72 -16.61
CA GLY A 32 -5.87 -5.33 -16.29
C GLY A 32 -5.98 -5.86 -14.85
N SER A 33 -4.93 -6.50 -14.32
CA SER A 33 -4.97 -6.98 -12.93
C SER A 33 -4.84 -5.85 -11.91
N MET A 34 -4.12 -4.76 -12.22
CA MET A 34 -4.09 -3.58 -11.35
C MET A 34 -5.40 -2.80 -11.42
N ALA A 35 -6.02 -2.68 -12.59
CA ALA A 35 -7.29 -1.98 -12.78
C ALA A 35 -8.40 -2.62 -11.93
N ARG A 36 -8.56 -3.95 -11.99
CA ARG A 36 -9.52 -4.66 -11.12
C ARG A 36 -9.28 -4.45 -9.63
N ARG A 37 -8.01 -4.38 -9.20
CA ARG A 37 -7.68 -4.09 -7.79
C ARG A 37 -7.98 -2.65 -7.40
N VAL A 38 -7.70 -1.69 -8.27
CA VAL A 38 -8.01 -0.26 -8.03
C VAL A 38 -9.53 -0.06 -7.98
N HIS A 39 -10.28 -0.69 -8.87
CA HIS A 39 -11.74 -0.67 -8.88
C HIS A 39 -12.32 -1.25 -7.58
N ALA A 40 -11.86 -2.44 -7.17
CA ALA A 40 -12.26 -3.05 -5.90
C ALA A 40 -11.88 -2.18 -4.68
N LEU A 41 -10.71 -1.53 -4.71
CA LEU A 41 -10.29 -0.61 -3.66
C LEU A 41 -11.19 0.62 -3.61
N ALA A 42 -11.61 1.18 -4.75
CA ALA A 42 -12.54 2.31 -4.80
C ALA A 42 -13.87 1.98 -4.13
N HIS A 43 -14.46 0.81 -4.44
CA HIS A 43 -15.65 0.31 -3.74
C HIS A 43 -15.40 0.16 -2.24
N HIS A 44 -14.32 -0.49 -1.83
CA HIS A 44 -14.01 -0.67 -0.41
C HIS A 44 -13.92 0.66 0.34
N ILE A 45 -13.32 1.69 -0.26
CA ILE A 45 -13.21 3.03 0.35
C ILE A 45 -14.56 3.75 0.42
N LEU A 46 -15.43 3.59 -0.58
CA LEU A 46 -16.78 4.14 -0.52
C LEU A 46 -17.60 3.48 0.58
N ASP A 47 -17.64 2.14 0.59
CA ASP A 47 -18.52 1.36 1.46
C ASP A 47 -18.12 1.44 2.94
N ASN A 48 -16.81 1.49 3.22
CA ASN A 48 -16.30 1.40 4.60
C ASN A 48 -15.81 2.74 5.16
N TYR A 49 -15.60 3.74 4.30
CA TYR A 49 -14.97 5.01 4.67
C TYR A 49 -15.63 6.23 4.04
N ASP A 50 -16.87 6.13 3.55
CA ASP A 50 -17.64 7.20 2.90
C ASP A 50 -16.84 7.94 1.82
N GLY A 51 -16.01 7.20 1.11
CA GLY A 51 -15.15 7.73 0.06
C GLY A 51 -13.92 8.52 0.54
N LYS A 52 -13.62 8.53 1.84
CA LYS A 52 -12.48 9.27 2.41
C LYS A 52 -11.38 8.32 2.85
N ALA A 53 -10.38 8.10 1.99
CA ALA A 53 -9.30 7.15 2.25
C ALA A 53 -8.50 7.45 3.54
N ASP A 54 -8.38 8.71 3.94
CA ASP A 54 -7.66 9.08 5.17
C ASP A 54 -8.39 8.65 6.46
N LYS A 55 -9.70 8.33 6.38
CA LYS A 55 -10.44 7.74 7.50
C LYS A 55 -9.90 6.38 7.92
N ILE A 56 -9.17 5.66 7.06
CA ILE A 56 -8.50 4.39 7.42
C ILE A 56 -7.67 4.58 8.69
N TRP A 57 -6.90 5.68 8.78
CA TRP A 57 -6.05 5.98 9.94
C TRP A 57 -6.55 7.12 10.83
N LYS A 58 -7.52 7.94 10.39
CA LYS A 58 -8.06 9.03 11.21
C LYS A 58 -9.34 8.69 11.97
N SER A 59 -10.18 7.79 11.43
CA SER A 59 -11.51 7.53 12.00
C SER A 59 -11.40 6.78 13.33
N GLY A 60 -11.95 7.38 14.39
CA GLY A 60 -12.04 6.77 15.73
C GLY A 60 -10.70 6.63 16.47
N LYS A 61 -9.63 7.32 16.05
CA LYS A 61 -8.28 7.27 16.67
C LYS A 61 -7.80 5.81 16.89
N PRO A 62 -7.59 5.04 15.81
CA PRO A 62 -7.26 3.62 15.92
C PRO A 62 -5.91 3.42 16.60
N THR A 63 -5.70 2.27 17.24
CA THR A 63 -4.35 1.80 17.62
C THR A 63 -3.59 1.32 16.39
N GLY A 64 -2.28 1.07 16.52
CA GLY A 64 -1.46 0.48 15.47
C GLY A 64 -1.98 -0.89 15.01
N ALA A 65 -2.45 -1.72 15.94
CA ALA A 65 -3.06 -3.01 15.62
C ALA A 65 -4.35 -2.86 14.81
N GLU A 66 -5.21 -1.91 15.20
CA GLU A 66 -6.45 -1.62 14.45
C GLU A 66 -6.14 -1.01 13.07
N LEU A 67 -5.15 -0.12 12.97
CA LEU A 67 -4.69 0.41 11.69
C LEU A 67 -4.18 -0.71 10.78
N LEU A 68 -3.35 -1.62 11.30
CA LEU A 68 -2.87 -2.77 10.53
C LEU A 68 -4.05 -3.63 10.03
N LYS A 69 -5.01 -3.94 10.91
CA LYS A 69 -6.21 -4.72 10.55
C LYS A 69 -7.00 -4.04 9.43
N ARG A 70 -7.23 -2.73 9.52
CA ARG A 70 -7.91 -1.95 8.47
C ARG A 70 -7.16 -1.98 7.14
N VAL A 71 -5.84 -1.84 7.18
CA VAL A 71 -5.00 -1.92 5.97
C VAL A 71 -5.01 -3.32 5.37
N GLN A 72 -4.98 -4.38 6.19
CA GLN A 72 -5.07 -5.77 5.72
C GLN A 72 -6.43 -6.09 5.07
N ALA A 73 -7.50 -5.40 5.47
CA ALA A 73 -8.81 -5.57 4.85
C ALA A 73 -8.91 -4.93 3.45
N LEU A 74 -7.94 -4.10 3.05
CA LEU A 74 -7.94 -3.48 1.73
C LEU A 74 -7.66 -4.54 0.63
N PRO A 75 -8.41 -4.50 -0.49
CA PRO A 75 -8.15 -5.40 -1.61
C PRO A 75 -6.69 -5.38 -2.09
N GLY A 76 -6.03 -6.54 -2.06
CA GLY A 76 -4.65 -6.72 -2.52
C GLY A 76 -3.55 -6.47 -1.46
N TYR A 77 -3.92 -6.18 -0.22
CA TYR A 77 -3.00 -6.00 0.91
C TYR A 77 -2.90 -7.25 1.78
N GLY A 78 -1.96 -8.14 1.45
CA GLY A 78 -1.54 -9.19 2.38
C GLY A 78 -0.73 -8.65 3.56
N GLU A 79 -0.50 -9.49 4.57
CA GLU A 79 0.14 -9.11 5.84
C GLU A 79 1.40 -8.26 5.66
N GLN A 80 2.35 -8.72 4.86
CA GLN A 80 3.61 -8.02 4.64
C GLN A 80 3.41 -6.61 4.07
N LYS A 81 2.53 -6.47 3.08
CA LYS A 81 2.25 -5.16 2.44
C LYS A 81 1.54 -4.22 3.41
N ALA A 82 0.66 -4.76 4.24
CA ALA A 82 -0.02 -3.99 5.24
C ALA A 82 0.96 -3.43 6.28
N LYS A 83 1.87 -4.26 6.80
CA LYS A 83 2.95 -3.82 7.71
C LYS A 83 3.83 -2.74 7.08
N ILE A 84 4.18 -2.88 5.80
CA ILE A 84 4.94 -1.87 5.05
C ILE A 84 4.18 -0.55 4.92
N LEU A 85 2.86 -0.58 4.65
CA LEU A 85 2.06 0.65 4.55
C LEU A 85 1.91 1.33 5.92
N VAL A 86 1.71 0.58 7.00
CA VAL A 86 1.73 1.11 8.37
C VAL A 86 3.07 1.77 8.67
N ALA A 87 4.19 1.13 8.29
CA ALA A 87 5.52 1.72 8.45
C ALA A 87 5.69 3.01 7.66
N LEU A 88 5.23 3.05 6.41
CA LEU A 88 5.29 4.25 5.56
C LEU A 88 4.51 5.41 6.19
N LEU A 89 3.30 5.13 6.66
CA LEU A 89 2.43 6.10 7.33
C LEU A 89 3.10 6.69 8.58
N GLY A 90 3.70 5.86 9.43
CA GLY A 90 4.39 6.31 10.64
C GLY A 90 5.72 7.04 10.39
N LYS A 91 6.53 6.55 9.44
CA LYS A 91 7.86 7.09 9.13
C LYS A 91 7.79 8.39 8.34
N GLN A 92 6.94 8.46 7.31
CA GLN A 92 6.95 9.56 6.34
C GLN A 92 5.74 10.50 6.44
N PHE A 93 4.60 10.04 6.94
CA PHE A 93 3.35 10.83 6.99
C PHE A 93 2.94 11.25 8.40
N ASN A 94 3.79 10.98 9.41
CA ASN A 94 3.53 11.29 10.83
C ASN A 94 2.21 10.70 11.38
N VAL A 95 1.72 9.62 10.78
CA VAL A 95 0.55 8.87 11.26
C VAL A 95 1.04 7.81 12.23
N ARG A 96 1.07 8.16 13.51
CA ARG A 96 1.72 7.38 14.58
C ARG A 96 0.75 7.03 15.71
N PRO A 97 -0.29 6.21 15.45
CA PRO A 97 -1.16 5.72 16.51
C PRO A 97 -0.39 4.85 17.51
N ASP A 98 -0.90 4.74 18.74
CA ASP A 98 -0.27 3.93 19.78
C ASP A 98 -0.07 2.48 19.32
N GLY A 99 1.15 1.96 19.42
CA GLY A 99 1.48 0.61 18.99
C GLY A 99 1.78 0.45 17.49
N TRP A 100 1.96 1.54 16.72
CA TRP A 100 2.19 1.44 15.27
C TRP A 100 3.50 0.75 14.88
N ARG A 101 4.55 0.85 15.71
CA ARG A 101 5.85 0.22 15.43
C ARG A 101 5.76 -1.30 15.53
N GLU A 102 5.13 -1.77 16.59
CA GLU A 102 4.83 -3.17 16.87
C GLU A 102 3.98 -3.76 15.74
N ALA A 103 2.94 -3.03 15.32
CA ALA A 103 2.09 -3.44 14.21
C ALA A 103 2.86 -3.53 12.87
N ALA A 104 3.75 -2.59 12.58
CA ALA A 104 4.61 -2.62 11.40
C ALA A 104 5.78 -3.63 11.50
N GLY A 105 6.08 -4.15 12.70
CA GLY A 105 7.18 -5.06 12.97
C GLY A 105 8.53 -4.49 12.51
N ALA A 106 9.39 -5.35 11.94
CA ALA A 106 10.72 -4.96 11.46
C ALA A 106 10.73 -3.85 10.40
N TYR A 107 9.59 -3.54 9.76
CA TYR A 107 9.49 -2.40 8.85
C TYR A 107 9.46 -1.05 9.56
N SER A 108 9.25 -1.02 10.88
CA SER A 108 9.28 0.20 11.69
C SER A 108 10.66 0.53 12.27
N ASP A 109 11.61 -0.41 12.20
CA ASP A 109 12.98 -0.28 12.69
C ASP A 109 13.58 1.06 12.22
N GLU A 110 14.19 1.80 13.15
CA GLU A 110 14.87 3.05 12.83
C GLU A 110 16.15 2.79 12.03
N GLY A 111 16.43 3.64 11.03
CA GLY A 111 17.58 3.46 10.14
C GLY A 111 17.49 2.27 9.17
N SER A 112 16.38 1.52 9.15
CA SER A 112 16.23 0.36 8.27
C SER A 112 16.16 0.71 6.79
N ARG A 113 16.61 -0.18 5.91
CA ARG A 113 16.47 -0.09 4.44
C ARG A 113 15.74 -1.31 3.87
N ARG A 114 14.57 -1.63 4.41
CA ARG A 114 13.86 -2.89 4.12
C ARG A 114 12.77 -2.74 3.06
N SER A 115 12.14 -1.57 2.96
CA SER A 115 10.92 -1.41 2.16
C SER A 115 10.76 0.01 1.59
N ILE A 116 9.65 0.23 0.88
CA ILE A 116 9.33 1.56 0.35
C ILE A 116 9.12 2.61 1.47
N ALA A 117 8.77 2.16 2.69
CA ALA A 117 8.69 3.03 3.86
C ALA A 117 10.02 3.71 4.20
N ASP A 118 11.14 3.17 3.71
CA ASP A 118 12.50 3.66 3.96
C ASP A 118 13.06 4.48 2.79
N VAL A 119 12.29 4.67 1.72
CA VAL A 119 12.72 5.41 0.52
C VAL A 119 12.29 6.87 0.64
N THR A 120 13.27 7.76 0.81
CA THR A 120 13.09 9.22 0.89
C THR A 120 13.95 9.96 -0.14
N SER A 121 14.80 9.25 -0.88
CA SER A 121 15.76 9.78 -1.85
C SER A 121 16.13 8.71 -2.88
N ALA A 122 16.82 9.11 -3.95
CA ALA A 122 17.36 8.16 -4.93
C ALA A 122 18.41 7.21 -4.31
N GLU A 123 19.19 7.71 -3.35
CA GLU A 123 20.18 6.92 -2.60
C GLU A 123 19.49 5.84 -1.75
N SER A 124 18.51 6.22 -0.92
CA SER A 124 17.77 5.25 -0.10
C SER A 124 16.97 4.25 -0.95
N LEU A 125 16.52 4.64 -2.15
CA LEU A 125 15.95 3.69 -3.12
C LEU A 125 16.97 2.63 -3.57
N ALA A 126 18.21 3.04 -3.85
CA ALA A 126 19.28 2.11 -4.23
C ALA A 126 19.61 1.15 -3.08
N GLU A 127 19.71 1.66 -1.85
CA GLU A 127 19.96 0.86 -0.64
C GLU A 127 18.85 -0.17 -0.40
N VAL A 128 17.57 0.24 -0.48
CA VAL A 128 16.42 -0.68 -0.34
C VAL A 128 16.43 -1.76 -1.43
N ARG A 129 16.80 -1.41 -2.67
CA ARG A 129 16.94 -2.39 -3.75
C ARG A 129 18.06 -3.38 -3.47
N ALA A 130 19.21 -2.91 -2.98
CA ALA A 130 20.33 -3.75 -2.59
C ALA A 130 19.94 -4.72 -1.46
N PHE A 131 19.30 -4.21 -0.41
CA PHE A 131 18.78 -5.01 0.70
C PHE A 131 17.82 -6.11 0.22
N LYS A 132 16.82 -5.77 -0.61
CA LYS A 132 15.86 -6.74 -1.14
C LYS A 132 16.53 -7.81 -2.01
N LYS A 133 17.56 -7.43 -2.78
CA LYS A 133 18.35 -8.37 -3.59
C LYS A 133 19.12 -9.35 -2.69
N ALA A 134 19.77 -8.85 -1.65
CA ALA A 134 20.51 -9.67 -0.69
C ALA A 134 19.59 -10.62 0.08
N ALA A 135 18.46 -10.12 0.61
CA ALA A 135 17.49 -10.95 1.32
C ALA A 135 16.89 -12.05 0.44
N LYS A 136 16.58 -11.76 -0.83
CA LYS A 136 16.11 -12.78 -1.79
C LYS A 136 17.18 -13.82 -2.10
N ALA A 137 18.45 -13.44 -2.15
CA ALA A 137 19.55 -14.39 -2.36
C ALA A 137 19.75 -15.30 -1.14
N ALA A 138 19.71 -14.75 0.08
CA ALA A 138 19.79 -15.51 1.33
C ALA A 138 18.65 -16.53 1.44
N ALA A 139 17.40 -16.11 1.25
CA ALA A 139 16.25 -17.02 1.31
C ALA A 139 16.30 -18.16 0.27
N LYS A 140 16.90 -17.90 -0.90
CA LYS A 140 17.14 -18.96 -1.90
C LYS A 140 18.24 -19.95 -1.48
N ALA A 141 19.25 -19.48 -0.76
CA ALA A 141 20.33 -20.33 -0.25
C ALA A 141 19.84 -21.21 0.91
N GLU A 142 18.98 -20.69 1.78
CA GLU A 142 18.36 -21.43 2.89
C GLU A 142 17.36 -22.50 2.41
N ALA A 143 16.73 -22.27 1.25
CA ALA A 143 15.79 -23.20 0.65
C ALA A 143 16.46 -24.33 -0.15
N LYS A 144 17.80 -24.37 -0.22
CA LYS A 144 18.59 -25.37 -0.93
C LYS A 144 19.28 -26.30 0.07
#